data_AF-A0A9D8RQE9-F1
#
_entry.id   AF-A0A9D8RQE9-F1
#
_cell.length_a   1.000
_cell.length_b   1.000
_cell.length_c   1.000
_cell.angle_alpha   90.00
_cell.angle_beta   90.00
_cell.angle_gamma   90.00
#
_symmetry.space_group_name_H-M   'P 1'
#
loop_
_entity.id
_entity.type
_entity.pdbx_description
1 polymer ?
#
loop_
_entity_poly.entity_id
_entity_poly.type
_entity_poly.pdbx_seq_one_letter_code
_entity_poly.pdbx_strand_id
1 'polypeptide(L)'
;MNWKNLFRFTPRAGREEFAAVGLVCNLLTFGNLAVSFWLMGGSVPMQHALLAQALMLPVSLLAFWVGLALYSRRLHDFNLSLWWYILYVVITTGISLFSKVGALFVSVLGVCVWAFFALKKGSAEENRFGEKAEPFFSHSFGFSAFCLTAALGILVAAAMAGFSKYAMERSAVSQRQQAAYSARF
;
A
#
# COMPACT_ATOMS: atom_id res chain seq x y z
N MET A 1 21.81 -3.87 5.54
CA MET A 1 20.46 -4.05 4.96
C MET A 1 20.46 -5.32 4.12
N ASN A 2 19.68 -6.34 4.50
CA ASN A 2 19.73 -7.67 3.88
C ASN A 2 18.71 -7.79 2.73
N TRP A 3 19.07 -7.25 1.56
CA TRP A 3 18.19 -7.11 0.38
C TRP A 3 17.68 -8.45 -0.19
N LYS A 4 18.38 -9.55 0.08
CA LYS A 4 18.05 -10.89 -0.46
C LYS A 4 16.68 -11.39 0.01
N ASN A 5 16.18 -10.88 1.13
CA ASN A 5 14.92 -11.33 1.72
C ASN A 5 13.69 -10.54 1.23
N LEU A 6 13.88 -9.41 0.53
CA LEU A 6 12.77 -8.54 0.09
C LEU A 6 11.84 -9.20 -0.92
N PHE A 7 12.37 -10.11 -1.74
CA PHE A 7 11.61 -10.79 -2.81
C PHE A 7 11.16 -12.20 -2.42
N ARG A 8 11.47 -12.64 -1.21
CA ARG A 8 11.19 -13.99 -0.71
C ARG A 8 10.01 -13.96 0.27
N PHE A 9 9.27 -15.05 0.38
CA PHE A 9 8.17 -15.22 1.34
C PHE A 9 8.64 -15.74 2.71
N THR A 10 9.92 -16.07 2.83
CA THR A 10 10.62 -16.51 4.03
C THR A 10 12.00 -15.85 4.06
N PRO A 11 12.64 -15.64 5.24
CA PRO A 11 12.21 -15.93 6.63
C PRO A 11 11.17 -14.93 7.22
N ARG A 12 10.75 -15.05 8.48
CA ARG A 12 9.73 -14.15 9.09
C ARG A 12 10.22 -12.70 9.19
N ALA A 13 9.35 -11.72 8.92
CA ALA A 13 9.70 -10.29 8.94
C ALA A 13 9.38 -9.63 10.29
N GLY A 14 10.36 -8.90 10.83
CA GLY A 14 10.18 -8.09 12.03
C GLY A 14 9.36 -6.82 11.80
N ARG A 15 9.01 -6.14 12.89
CA ARG A 15 8.25 -4.87 12.86
C ARG A 15 9.01 -3.73 12.18
N GLU A 16 10.31 -3.64 12.43
CA GLU A 16 11.17 -2.59 11.87
C GLU A 16 11.29 -2.72 10.36
N GLU A 17 11.53 -3.94 9.88
CA GLU A 17 11.54 -4.26 8.45
C GLU A 17 10.20 -3.94 7.81
N PHE A 18 9.09 -4.35 8.44
CA PHE A 18 7.75 -4.04 7.93
C PHE A 18 7.49 -2.54 7.86
N ALA A 19 7.81 -1.78 8.91
CA ALA A 19 7.58 -0.34 8.94
C ALA A 19 8.39 0.40 7.88
N ALA A 20 9.69 0.08 7.73
CA ALA A 20 10.56 0.80 6.82
C ALA A 20 10.36 0.39 5.34
N VAL A 21 10.34 -0.92 5.06
CA VAL A 21 10.09 -1.41 3.68
C VAL A 21 8.65 -1.08 3.28
N GLY A 22 7.69 -1.25 4.21
CA GLY A 22 6.30 -0.88 3.99
C GLY A 22 6.12 0.62 3.73
N LEU A 23 6.88 1.50 4.42
CA LEU A 23 6.89 2.93 4.13
C LEU A 23 7.39 3.20 2.69
N VAL A 24 8.47 2.57 2.26
CA VAL A 24 8.98 2.72 0.88
C VAL A 24 7.93 2.25 -0.13
N CYS A 25 7.29 1.10 0.09
CA CYS A 25 6.21 0.62 -0.77
C CYS A 25 5.01 1.59 -0.80
N ASN A 26 4.63 2.16 0.35
CA ASN A 26 3.56 3.16 0.43
C ASN A 26 3.93 4.44 -0.33
N LEU A 27 5.16 4.93 -0.20
CA LEU A 27 5.64 6.11 -0.93
C LEU A 27 5.64 5.90 -2.44
N LEU A 28 6.12 4.74 -2.91
CA LEU A 28 6.09 4.39 -4.33
C LEU A 28 4.65 4.30 -4.85
N THR A 29 3.76 3.68 -4.08
CA THR A 29 2.34 3.55 -4.45
C THR A 29 1.66 4.91 -4.49
N PHE A 30 1.91 5.77 -3.50
CA PHE A 30 1.36 7.12 -3.46
C PHE A 30 1.90 7.99 -4.59
N GLY A 31 3.21 7.93 -4.86
CA GLY A 31 3.84 8.63 -5.97
C GLY A 31 3.22 8.22 -7.31
N ASN A 32 3.03 6.92 -7.53
CA ASN A 32 2.37 6.40 -8.73
C ASN A 32 0.92 6.90 -8.84
N LEU A 33 0.17 6.93 -7.74
CA LEU A 33 -1.19 7.46 -7.70
C LEU A 33 -1.23 8.95 -8.06
N ALA A 34 -0.32 9.75 -7.50
CA ALA A 34 -0.22 11.19 -7.77
C ALA A 34 0.15 11.47 -9.23
N VAL A 35 1.13 10.74 -9.78
CA VAL A 35 1.52 10.81 -11.20
C VAL A 35 0.35 10.41 -12.09
N SER A 36 -0.33 9.30 -11.80
CA SER A 36 -1.51 8.85 -12.55
C SER A 36 -2.60 9.91 -12.59
N PHE A 37 -2.91 10.51 -11.44
CA PHE A 37 -3.90 11.58 -11.33
C PHE A 37 -3.50 12.82 -12.14
N TRP A 38 -2.23 13.22 -12.09
CA TRP A 38 -1.72 14.36 -12.86
C TRP A 38 -1.80 14.11 -14.37
N LEU A 39 -1.37 12.93 -14.84
CA LEU A 39 -1.42 12.54 -16.24
C LEU A 39 -2.86 12.48 -16.78
N MET A 40 -3.80 12.00 -15.98
CA MET A 40 -5.22 11.94 -16.35
C MET A 40 -5.95 13.27 -16.19
N GLY A 41 -5.30 14.30 -15.65
CA GLY A 41 -5.87 15.64 -15.44
C GLY A 41 -6.06 16.47 -16.71
N GLY A 42 -5.71 15.93 -17.89
CA GLY A 42 -5.94 16.56 -19.20
C GLY A 42 -4.89 17.58 -19.65
N SER A 43 -3.86 17.82 -18.83
CA SER A 43 -2.72 18.69 -19.17
C SER A 43 -1.67 18.00 -20.07
N VAL A 44 -1.72 16.67 -20.15
CA VAL A 44 -0.74 15.86 -20.90
C VAL A 44 -1.47 15.16 -22.05
N PRO A 45 -0.94 15.19 -23.28
CA PRO A 45 -1.54 14.47 -24.39
C PRO A 45 -1.64 12.97 -24.09
N MET A 46 -2.77 12.34 -24.45
CA MET A 46 -3.09 10.96 -24.07
C MET A 46 -2.00 9.95 -24.41
N GLN A 47 -1.31 10.10 -25.54
CA GLN A 47 -0.18 9.25 -25.94
C GLN A 47 0.98 9.27 -24.93
N HIS A 48 1.30 10.44 -24.36
CA HIS A 48 2.35 10.59 -23.36
C HIS A 48 1.90 10.05 -21.99
N ALA A 49 0.62 10.23 -21.66
CA ALA A 49 0.03 9.66 -20.44
C ALA A 49 0.06 8.12 -20.45
N LEU A 50 -0.29 7.50 -21.58
CA LEU A 50 -0.22 6.05 -21.76
C LEU A 50 1.22 5.53 -21.70
N LEU A 51 2.16 6.22 -22.36
CA LEU A 51 3.56 5.85 -22.32
C LEU A 51 4.13 5.93 -20.90
N ALA A 52 3.84 7.02 -20.18
CA ALA A 52 4.27 7.17 -18.79
C ALA A 52 3.69 6.07 -17.89
N GLN A 53 2.42 5.68 -18.08
CA GLN A 53 1.83 4.57 -17.33
C GLN A 53 2.44 3.21 -17.68
N ALA A 54 2.75 2.97 -18.95
CA ALA A 54 3.45 1.75 -19.35
C ALA A 54 4.84 1.66 -18.69
N LEU A 55 5.54 2.79 -18.55
CA LEU A 55 6.82 2.86 -17.85
C LEU A 55 6.71 2.70 -16.33
N MET A 56 5.58 3.07 -15.72
CA MET A 56 5.31 2.86 -14.29
C MET A 56 4.85 1.44 -13.94
N LEU A 57 4.40 0.66 -14.93
CA LEU A 57 3.90 -0.69 -14.71
C LEU A 57 4.94 -1.64 -14.09
N PRO A 58 6.21 -1.70 -14.53
CA PRO A 58 7.22 -2.55 -13.90
C PRO A 58 7.48 -2.17 -12.44
N VAL A 59 7.53 -0.86 -12.14
CA VAL A 59 7.71 -0.36 -10.77
C VAL A 59 6.54 -0.78 -9.89
N SER A 60 5.32 -0.69 -10.42
CA SER A 60 4.09 -1.10 -9.73
C SER A 60 4.07 -2.60 -9.45
N LEU A 61 4.45 -3.42 -10.43
CA LEU A 61 4.54 -4.88 -10.27
C LEU A 61 5.60 -5.28 -9.25
N LEU A 62 6.75 -4.61 -9.24
CA LEU A 62 7.80 -4.84 -8.25
C LEU A 62 7.34 -4.42 -6.84
N ALA A 63 6.73 -3.25 -6.70
CA ALA A 63 6.19 -2.78 -5.42
C ALA A 63 5.09 -3.71 -4.90
N PHE A 64 4.23 -4.21 -5.79
CA PHE A 64 3.21 -5.20 -5.47
C PHE A 64 3.84 -6.51 -4.98
N TRP A 65 4.83 -7.05 -5.69
CA TRP A 65 5.48 -8.29 -5.31
C TRP A 65 6.21 -8.18 -3.96
N VAL A 66 6.97 -7.10 -3.76
CA VAL A 66 7.67 -6.83 -2.49
C VAL A 66 6.65 -6.62 -1.37
N GLY A 67 5.56 -5.89 -1.62
CA GLY A 67 4.47 -5.73 -0.67
C GLY A 67 3.87 -7.07 -0.26
N LEU A 68 3.54 -7.94 -1.22
CA LEU A 68 2.97 -9.25 -0.96
C LEU A 68 3.91 -10.13 -0.15
N ALA A 69 5.20 -10.17 -0.51
CA ALA A 69 6.24 -10.88 0.22
C ALA A 69 6.36 -10.35 1.67
N LEU A 70 6.33 -9.03 1.85
CA LEU A 70 6.42 -8.39 3.16
C LEU A 70 5.21 -8.71 4.04
N TYR A 71 3.98 -8.57 3.52
CA TYR A 71 2.76 -8.93 4.25
C TYR A 71 2.71 -10.41 4.59
N SER A 72 3.15 -11.30 3.68
CA SER A 72 3.27 -12.73 3.95
C SER A 72 4.21 -13.00 5.12
N ARG A 73 5.43 -12.46 5.06
CA ARG A 73 6.47 -12.66 6.08
C ARG A 73 6.04 -12.08 7.43
N ARG A 74 5.23 -11.00 7.40
CA ARG A 74 4.67 -10.39 8.59
C ARG A 74 3.54 -11.20 9.19
N LEU A 75 2.66 -11.76 8.38
CA LEU A 75 1.61 -12.69 8.83
C LEU A 75 2.21 -13.98 9.41
N HIS A 76 3.27 -14.48 8.79
CA HIS A 76 4.03 -15.62 9.32
C HIS A 76 4.57 -15.33 10.73
N ASP A 77 4.93 -14.09 11.06
CA ASP A 77 5.32 -13.68 12.41
C ASP A 77 4.20 -13.84 13.46
N PHE A 78 2.95 -13.87 13.01
CA PHE A 78 1.74 -14.15 13.81
C PHE A 78 1.24 -15.60 13.67
N ASN A 79 2.02 -16.48 13.05
CA ASN A 79 1.61 -17.86 12.73
C ASN A 79 0.37 -17.94 11.80
N LEU A 80 0.10 -16.89 11.03
CA LEU A 80 -0.99 -16.82 10.06
C LEU A 80 -0.47 -17.03 8.64
N SER A 81 -1.26 -17.72 7.80
CA SER A 81 -0.92 -17.93 6.38
C SER A 81 -1.22 -16.69 5.53
N LEU A 82 -0.54 -16.57 4.38
CA LEU A 82 -0.76 -15.50 3.39
C LEU A 82 -2.22 -15.41 2.91
N TRP A 83 -2.97 -16.51 2.94
CA TRP A 83 -4.37 -16.57 2.53
C TRP A 83 -5.27 -15.56 3.26
N TRP A 84 -4.95 -15.21 4.50
CA TRP A 84 -5.68 -14.17 5.24
C TRP A 84 -5.54 -12.78 4.61
N TYR A 85 -4.36 -12.46 4.09
CA TYR A 85 -4.14 -11.21 3.36
C TYR A 85 -4.83 -11.22 2.00
N ILE A 86 -4.77 -12.34 1.27
CA ILE A 86 -5.45 -12.47 -0.02
C ILE A 86 -6.97 -12.30 0.17
N LEU A 87 -7.55 -12.96 1.17
CA LEU A 87 -8.97 -12.81 1.51
C LEU A 87 -9.31 -11.35 1.85
N TYR A 88 -8.48 -10.68 2.66
CA TYR A 88 -8.62 -9.26 2.96
C TYR A 88 -8.62 -8.39 1.68
N VAL A 89 -7.68 -8.61 0.76
CA VAL A 89 -7.59 -7.85 -0.50
C VAL A 89 -8.83 -8.08 -1.37
N VAL A 90 -9.30 -9.32 -1.51
CA VAL A 90 -10.48 -9.65 -2.32
C VAL A 90 -11.74 -8.96 -1.76
N ILE A 91 -11.96 -9.07 -0.45
CA ILE A 91 -13.13 -8.45 0.21
C ILE A 91 -13.10 -6.93 0.06
N THR A 92 -11.95 -6.32 0.37
CA THR A 92 -11.81 -4.85 0.30
C THR A 92 -11.92 -4.32 -1.13
N THR A 93 -11.35 -5.02 -2.11
CA THR A 93 -11.51 -4.68 -3.52
C THR A 93 -12.97 -4.76 -3.94
N GLY A 94 -13.67 -5.85 -3.59
CA GLY A 94 -15.11 -5.98 -3.85
C GLY A 94 -15.92 -4.83 -3.25
N ILE A 95 -15.73 -4.53 -1.96
CA ILE A 95 -16.42 -3.43 -1.29
C ILE A 95 -16.15 -2.09 -1.98
N SER A 96 -14.90 -1.83 -2.40
CA SER A 96 -14.53 -0.58 -3.07
C SER A 96 -15.19 -0.42 -4.45
N LEU A 97 -15.37 -1.52 -5.19
CA LEU A 97 -15.97 -1.51 -6.53
C LEU A 97 -17.49 -1.30 -6.48
N PHE A 98 -18.17 -1.84 -5.47
CA PHE A 98 -19.63 -1.81 -5.38
C PHE A 98 -20.19 -0.68 -4.48
N SER A 99 -19.34 0.05 -3.76
CA SER A 99 -19.80 1.11 -2.86
C SER A 99 -18.88 2.34 -2.84
N LYS A 100 -19.46 3.51 -3.12
CA LYS A 100 -18.76 4.82 -2.99
C LYS A 100 -18.35 5.11 -1.54
N VAL A 101 -19.19 4.72 -0.57
CA VAL A 101 -18.84 4.76 0.86
C VAL A 101 -17.79 3.69 1.18
N GLY A 102 -17.83 2.57 0.47
CA GLY A 102 -16.87 1.48 0.55
C GLY A 102 -15.42 1.91 0.29
N ALA A 103 -15.17 2.80 -0.67
CA ALA A 103 -13.81 3.27 -0.96
C ALA A 103 -13.15 3.98 0.24
N LEU A 104 -13.89 4.87 0.93
CA LEU A 104 -13.39 5.53 2.15
C LEU A 104 -13.19 4.53 3.29
N PHE A 105 -14.17 3.65 3.50
CA PHE A 105 -14.10 2.61 4.53
C PHE A 105 -12.88 1.70 4.33
N VAL A 106 -12.66 1.22 3.11
CA VAL A 106 -11.51 0.39 2.72
C VAL A 106 -10.19 1.12 2.94
N SER A 107 -10.15 2.41 2.62
CA SER A 107 -8.93 3.21 2.81
C SER A 107 -8.57 3.36 4.30
N VAL A 108 -9.56 3.68 5.15
CA VAL A 108 -9.37 3.75 6.61
C VAL A 108 -8.97 2.39 7.17
N LEU A 109 -9.62 1.31 6.72
CA LEU A 109 -9.29 -0.05 7.13
C LEU A 109 -7.85 -0.41 6.75
N GLY A 110 -7.39 -0.01 5.57
CA GLY A 110 -6.00 -0.18 5.12
C GLY A 110 -5.00 0.49 6.05
N VAL A 111 -5.26 1.73 6.48
CA VAL A 111 -4.43 2.43 7.47
C VAL A 111 -4.40 1.66 8.80
N CYS A 112 -5.56 1.21 9.28
CA CYS A 112 -5.65 0.43 10.52
C CYS A 112 -4.88 -0.89 10.44
N VAL A 113 -5.00 -1.63 9.34
CA VAL A 113 -4.29 -2.89 9.10
C VAL A 113 -2.79 -2.66 9.03
N TRP A 114 -2.34 -1.61 8.33
CA TRP A 114 -0.93 -1.23 8.27
C TRP A 114 -0.39 -0.89 9.67
N ALA A 115 -1.09 -0.05 10.42
CA ALA A 115 -0.70 0.34 11.78
C ALA A 115 -0.64 -0.87 12.71
N PHE A 116 -1.63 -1.76 12.64
CA PHE A 116 -1.66 -3.00 13.41
C PHE A 116 -0.42 -3.86 13.14
N PHE A 117 -0.08 -4.08 11.87
CA PHE A 117 1.09 -4.89 11.52
C PHE A 117 2.41 -4.22 11.89
N ALA A 118 2.52 -2.89 11.75
CA ALA A 118 3.72 -2.15 12.15
C ALA A 118 3.94 -2.20 13.67
N LEU A 119 2.90 -2.06 14.48
CA LEU A 119 3.02 -1.87 15.92
C LEU A 119 3.00 -3.19 16.73
N LYS A 120 2.17 -4.16 16.34
CA LYS A 120 1.94 -5.37 17.14
C LYS A 120 3.18 -6.27 17.21
N LYS A 121 3.59 -6.70 18.41
CA LYS A 121 4.72 -7.66 18.54
C LYS A 121 4.34 -9.02 17.95
N GLY A 122 5.28 -9.65 17.25
CA GLY A 122 5.12 -11.03 16.77
C GLY A 122 5.00 -12.05 17.89
N SER A 123 4.66 -13.28 17.53
CA SER A 123 4.63 -14.39 18.49
C SER A 123 6.05 -14.78 18.91
N ALA A 124 6.25 -14.99 20.21
CA ALA A 124 7.49 -15.51 20.79
C ALA A 124 7.55 -17.05 20.78
N GLU A 125 6.45 -17.71 20.44
CA GLU A 125 6.31 -19.18 20.49
C GLU A 125 6.85 -19.88 19.23
N GLU A 126 6.90 -21.21 19.28
CA GLU A 126 7.18 -22.06 18.12
C GLU A 126 6.28 -21.69 16.95
N ASN A 127 6.91 -21.45 15.80
CA ASN A 127 6.25 -20.93 14.63
C ASN A 127 6.45 -21.87 13.45
N ARG A 128 5.34 -22.36 12.88
CA ARG A 128 5.38 -23.32 11.75
C ARG A 128 6.01 -22.77 10.48
N PHE A 129 6.18 -21.45 10.38
CA PHE A 129 6.77 -20.78 9.22
C PHE A 129 8.28 -20.52 9.35
N GLY A 130 8.93 -21.13 10.34
CA GLY A 130 10.39 -21.15 10.49
C GLY A 130 10.95 -20.05 11.39
N GLU A 131 12.26 -19.85 11.32
CA GLU A 131 12.96 -18.93 12.21
C GLU A 131 12.73 -17.46 11.87
N LYS A 132 12.96 -16.60 12.87
CA LYS A 132 12.91 -15.16 12.69
C LYS A 132 14.10 -14.74 11.83
N ALA A 133 13.87 -13.88 10.82
CA ALA A 133 14.96 -13.35 10.02
C ALA A 133 15.99 -12.64 10.91
N GLU A 134 17.26 -12.67 10.48
CA GLU A 134 18.26 -11.73 11.00
C GLU A 134 17.73 -10.29 10.87
N PRO A 135 18.07 -9.41 11.83
CA PRO A 135 17.61 -8.05 11.82
C PRO A 135 17.99 -7.37 10.49
N PHE A 136 16.97 -6.88 9.79
CA PHE A 136 17.13 -6.29 8.46
C PHE A 136 17.99 -5.02 8.50
N PHE A 137 17.88 -4.26 9.58
CA PHE A 137 18.72 -3.12 9.90
C PHE A 137 19.82 -3.49 10.90
N SER A 138 20.95 -2.79 10.83
CA SER A 138 21.98 -2.87 11.88
C SER A 138 21.42 -2.42 13.22
N HIS A 139 22.09 -2.80 14.32
CA HIS A 139 21.74 -2.39 15.70
C HIS A 139 21.53 -0.88 15.92
N SER A 140 21.96 -0.03 14.97
CA SER A 140 21.73 1.41 14.95
C SER A 140 20.29 1.84 14.59
N PHE A 141 19.43 0.94 14.09
CA PHE A 141 18.01 1.24 13.88
C PHE A 141 17.26 1.16 15.20
N GLY A 142 17.42 2.23 15.98
CA GLY A 142 16.83 2.34 17.31
C GLY A 142 15.31 2.50 17.29
N PHE A 143 14.72 2.39 18.48
CA PHE A 143 13.29 2.54 18.70
C PHE A 143 12.72 3.86 18.13
N SER A 144 13.48 4.96 18.20
CA SER A 144 13.09 6.26 17.63
C SER A 144 12.95 6.22 16.11
N ALA A 145 13.87 5.56 15.40
CA ALA A 145 13.82 5.39 13.94
C ALA A 145 12.63 4.50 13.53
N PHE A 146 12.34 3.47 14.32
CA PHE A 146 11.13 2.67 14.15
C PHE A 146 9.85 3.50 14.35
N CYS A 147 9.74 4.27 15.44
CA CYS A 147 8.58 5.11 15.70
C CYS A 147 8.35 6.14 14.59
N LEU A 148 9.43 6.77 14.11
CA LEU A 148 9.36 7.74 13.02
C LEU A 148 8.92 7.10 11.70
N THR A 149 9.48 5.94 11.33
CA THR A 149 9.06 5.22 10.12
C THR A 149 7.62 4.70 10.21
N ALA A 150 7.21 4.19 11.37
CA ALA A 150 5.83 3.80 11.64
C ALA A 150 4.86 4.98 11.51
N ALA A 151 5.18 6.12 12.14
CA ALA A 151 4.35 7.32 12.07
C ALA A 151 4.25 7.87 10.64
N LEU A 152 5.36 7.94 9.91
CA LEU A 152 5.37 8.35 8.51
C LEU A 152 4.56 7.41 7.63
N GLY A 153 4.65 6.09 7.84
CA GLY A 153 3.90 5.13 7.04
C GLY A 153 2.39 5.23 7.25
N ILE A 154 1.94 5.48 8.49
CA ILE A 154 0.53 5.79 8.80
C ILE A 154 0.11 7.09 8.11
N LEU A 155 0.94 8.13 8.19
CA LEU A 155 0.64 9.42 7.59
C LEU A 155 0.53 9.34 6.07
N VAL A 156 1.44 8.62 5.41
CA VAL A 156 1.38 8.39 3.95
C VAL A 156 0.14 7.59 3.59
N ALA A 157 -0.19 6.53 4.33
CA ALA A 157 -1.40 5.74 4.07
C ALA A 157 -2.67 6.58 4.24
N ALA A 158 -2.73 7.45 5.26
CA ALA A 158 -3.84 8.38 5.46
C ALA A 158 -3.91 9.44 4.35
N ALA A 159 -2.76 9.95 3.89
CA ALA A 159 -2.69 10.88 2.76
C ALA A 159 -3.17 10.23 1.46
N MET A 160 -2.79 8.98 1.19
CA MET A 160 -3.29 8.20 0.06
C MET A 160 -4.82 8.06 0.10
N ALA A 161 -5.37 7.74 1.28
CA ALA A 161 -6.82 7.64 1.49
C ALA A 161 -7.54 8.96 1.18
N GLY A 162 -7.04 10.07 1.75
CA GLY A 162 -7.59 11.41 1.54
C GLY A 162 -7.49 11.85 0.07
N PHE A 163 -6.34 11.62 -0.56
CA PHE A 163 -6.12 11.96 -1.96
C PHE A 163 -7.04 11.15 -2.90
N SER A 164 -7.22 9.87 -2.64
CA SER A 164 -8.11 9.01 -3.43
C SER A 164 -9.55 9.50 -3.39
N LYS A 165 -10.03 9.91 -2.19
CA LYS A 165 -11.36 10.53 -2.04
C LYS A 165 -11.46 11.83 -2.83
N TYR A 166 -10.48 12.72 -2.69
CA TYR A 166 -10.45 14.00 -3.42
C TYR A 166 -10.48 13.78 -4.94
N ALA A 167 -9.68 12.83 -5.45
CA ALA A 167 -9.62 12.51 -6.87
C ALA A 167 -10.96 11.99 -7.41
N MET A 168 -11.67 11.15 -6.64
CA MET A 168 -13.00 10.66 -6.99
C MET A 168 -14.04 11.78 -7.05
N GLU A 169 -14.05 12.67 -6.06
CA GLU A 169 -15.00 13.78 -6.00
C GLU A 169 -14.81 14.74 -7.19
N ARG A 170 -13.55 15.07 -7.52
CA ARG A 170 -13.23 15.91 -8.68
C ARG A 170 -13.69 15.27 -9.99
N SER A 171 -13.48 13.97 -10.16
CA SER A 171 -13.92 13.23 -11.35
C SER A 171 -15.44 13.23 -11.51
N ALA A 172 -16.19 13.11 -10.40
CA ALA A 172 -17.64 13.15 -10.41
C ALA A 172 -18.21 14.53 -10.78
N VAL A 173 -17.54 15.62 -10.37
CA VAL A 173 -17.94 16.99 -10.75
C VAL A 173 -17.78 17.19 -12.25
N SER A 174 -16.65 16.80 -12.84
CA SER A 174 -16.40 16.92 -14.28
C SER A 174 -17.43 16.15 -15.11
N GLN A 175 -17.79 14.93 -14.70
CA GLN A 175 -18.81 14.12 -15.38
C GLN A 175 -20.21 14.77 -15.33
N ARG A 176 -20.60 15.34 -14.18
CA ARG A 176 -21.89 16.04 -14.05
C ARG A 176 -21.97 17.28 -14.95
N GLN A 177 -20.88 18.03 -15.06
CA GLN A 177 -20.80 19.20 -15.93
C GLN A 177 -20.92 18.79 -17.40
N GLN A 178 -20.25 17.72 -17.82
CA GLN A 178 -20.38 17.17 -19.17
C GLN A 178 -21.80 16.69 -19.48
N ALA A 179 -22.43 15.95 -18.55
CA ALA A 179 -23.82 15.49 -18.71
C ALA A 179 -24.83 16.64 -18.79
N ALA A 180 -24.63 17.69 -17.99
CA ALA A 180 -25.48 18.89 -18.03
C ALA A 180 -25.30 19.69 -19.33
N TYR A 181 -24.10 19.68 -19.92
CA TYR A 181 -23.84 20.30 -21.22
C TYR A 181 -24.47 19.50 -22.36
N SER A 182 -24.33 18.16 -22.37
CA SER A 182 -24.91 17.30 -23.40
C SER A 182 -26.44 17.26 -23.38
N ALA A 183 -27.08 17.54 -22.24
CA ALA A 183 -28.54 17.60 -22.14
C ALA A 183 -29.14 18.92 -22.68
N ARG A 184 -28.31 19.91 -23.03
CA ARG A 184 -28.75 21.22 -23.57
C ARG A 184 -28.74 21.27 -25.11
N PHE A 185 -28.27 20.22 -25.77
CA PHE A 185 -28.19 20.08 -27.23
C PHE A 185 -28.81 18.75 -27.64
#